data_AF-A0AAW3C604-F1
#
_entry.id   AF-A0AAW3C604-F1
#
_cell.length_a   1.000
_cell.length_b   1.000
_cell.length_c   1.000
_cell.angle_alpha   90.00
_cell.angle_beta   90.00
_cell.angle_gamma   90.00
#
_symmetry.space_group_name_H-M   'P 1'
#
loop_
_entity.id
_entity.type
_entity.pdbx_description
1 polymer ?
#
loop_
_entity_poly.entity_id
_entity_poly.type
_entity_poly.pdbx_seq_one_letter_code
_entity_poly.pdbx_strand_id
1 'polypeptide(L)'
;MPAMKRLRSESAVEESAVSAYVQTCVKFKSNVTFTDISKVSCVAAHVLLVGALGQLRDSSVESLRFYCPAVAEALRRVKDGATVKTLAVVAGREGYTEVTVTALPATASRTNCPYRADSLSEAVVAACGTVDEGETLDVYVRAPAGAEAAIANAVARA
;
A
#
# COMPACT_ATOMS: atom_id res chain seq x y z
N MET A 1 8.23 40.03 -1.47
CA MET A 1 7.87 40.29 -0.06
C MET A 1 9.09 39.97 0.79
N PRO A 2 9.56 40.88 1.65
CA PRO A 2 10.70 40.60 2.52
C PRO A 2 10.39 39.38 3.38
N ALA A 3 11.35 38.48 3.56
CA ALA A 3 11.22 37.35 4.48
C ALA A 3 10.93 37.93 5.87
N MET A 4 9.66 37.92 6.28
CA MET A 4 9.27 38.33 7.63
C MET A 4 10.06 37.46 8.59
N LYS A 5 11.00 38.07 9.32
CA LYS A 5 11.78 37.42 10.36
C LYS A 5 10.79 36.86 11.36
N ARG A 6 10.61 35.54 11.36
CA ARG A 6 9.83 34.87 12.39
C ARG A 6 10.41 35.26 13.74
N LEU A 7 9.56 35.74 14.65
CA LEU A 7 9.94 36.07 16.03
C LEU A 7 10.07 34.77 16.83
N ARG A 8 11.09 33.95 16.52
CA ARG A 8 11.27 32.62 17.09
C ARG A 8 12.70 32.38 17.58
N SER A 9 13.68 32.33 16.68
CA SER A 9 15.10 32.20 17.04
C SER A 9 15.92 33.35 16.42
N GLU A 10 17.02 33.71 17.07
CA GLU A 10 18.02 34.62 16.50
C GLU A 10 19.01 33.90 15.57
N SER A 11 19.02 32.56 15.57
CA SER A 11 19.88 31.75 14.71
C SER A 11 19.34 31.70 13.27
N ALA A 12 20.11 32.28 12.34
CA ALA A 12 19.77 32.28 10.92
C ALA A 12 19.69 30.85 10.32
N VAL A 13 20.54 29.94 10.80
CA VAL A 13 20.54 28.53 10.38
C VAL A 13 19.23 27.85 10.78
N GLU A 14 18.78 28.09 12.01
CA GLU A 14 17.55 27.52 12.54
C GLU A 14 16.32 28.08 11.82
N GLU A 15 16.27 29.40 11.57
CA GLU A 15 15.17 30.02 10.85
C GLU A 15 15.10 29.58 9.38
N SER A 16 16.24 29.33 8.74
CA SER A 16 16.30 28.76 7.39
C SER A 16 15.73 27.33 7.36
N ALA A 17 16.15 26.46 8.28
CA ALA A 17 15.65 25.09 8.39
C ALA A 17 14.14 25.06 8.65
N VAL A 18 13.63 25.90 9.57
CA VAL A 18 12.18 25.99 9.84
C VAL A 18 11.43 26.54 8.63
N SER A 19 12.02 27.44 7.85
CA SER A 19 11.41 27.90 6.59
C SER A 19 11.26 26.79 5.58
N ALA A 20 12.29 25.97 5.40
CA ALA A 20 12.22 24.80 4.54
C ALA A 20 11.15 23.80 5.05
N TYR A 21 11.13 23.51 6.35
CA TYR A 21 10.12 22.65 6.98
C TYR A 21 8.68 23.14 6.78
N VAL A 22 8.42 24.44 7.02
CA VAL A 22 7.09 25.01 6.77
C VAL A 22 6.69 24.86 5.30
N GLN A 23 7.64 25.02 4.37
CA GLN A 23 7.36 24.81 2.95
C GLN A 23 6.98 23.36 2.64
N THR A 24 7.64 22.36 3.23
CA THR A 24 7.27 20.95 3.02
C THR A 24 5.90 20.62 3.61
N CYS A 25 5.55 21.18 4.77
CA CYS A 25 4.22 20.99 5.36
C CYS A 25 3.09 21.68 4.57
N VAL A 26 3.27 22.94 4.19
CA VAL A 26 2.24 23.71 3.47
C VAL A 26 1.98 23.14 2.08
N LYS A 27 3.00 22.59 1.44
CA LYS A 27 2.90 21.99 0.09
C LYS A 27 2.83 20.47 0.13
N PHE A 28 2.56 19.87 1.30
CA PHE A 28 2.50 18.43 1.44
C PHE A 28 1.45 17.83 0.50
N LYS A 29 1.85 16.77 -0.20
CA LYS A 29 0.97 15.92 -1.00
C LYS A 29 1.24 14.49 -0.59
N SER A 30 0.16 13.72 -0.42
CA SER A 30 0.31 12.28 -0.19
C SER A 30 0.99 11.63 -1.39
N ASN A 31 1.78 10.60 -1.11
CA ASN A 31 2.37 9.68 -2.08
C ASN A 31 1.42 8.53 -2.47
N VAL A 32 0.19 8.52 -1.96
CA VAL A 32 -0.83 7.50 -2.29
C VAL A 32 -1.68 7.97 -3.46
N THR A 33 -1.85 7.09 -4.45
CA THR A 33 -2.79 7.28 -5.56
C THR A 33 -3.78 6.12 -5.61
N PHE A 34 -4.97 6.36 -6.16
CA PHE A 34 -6.01 5.34 -6.32
C PHE A 34 -6.32 5.15 -7.81
N THR A 35 -6.30 3.90 -8.26
CA THR A 35 -6.59 3.53 -9.63
C THR A 35 -7.77 2.57 -9.66
N ASP A 36 -8.70 2.82 -10.57
CA ASP A 36 -9.80 1.91 -10.85
C ASP A 36 -9.25 0.58 -11.41
N ILE A 37 -9.61 -0.53 -10.77
CA ILE A 37 -9.14 -1.87 -11.14
C ILE A 37 -9.43 -2.23 -12.61
N SER A 38 -10.51 -1.68 -13.18
CA SER A 38 -10.89 -1.89 -14.58
C SER A 38 -9.98 -1.18 -15.58
N LYS A 39 -9.20 -0.18 -15.12
CA LYS A 39 -8.32 0.66 -15.94
C LYS A 39 -6.85 0.32 -15.80
N VAL A 40 -6.50 -0.70 -15.00
CA VAL A 40 -5.12 -1.13 -14.80
C VAL A 40 -4.56 -1.64 -16.13
N SER A 41 -3.50 -0.97 -16.60
CA SER A 41 -2.81 -1.29 -17.87
C SER A 41 -1.39 -1.82 -17.67
N CYS A 42 -0.72 -1.44 -16.58
CA CYS A 42 0.62 -1.88 -16.19
C CYS A 42 0.65 -2.36 -14.73
N VAL A 43 1.76 -2.99 -14.34
CA VAL A 43 2.00 -3.48 -12.97
C VAL A 43 3.35 -2.93 -12.47
N ALA A 44 3.37 -2.49 -11.21
CA ALA A 44 4.58 -2.00 -10.56
C ALA A 44 5.61 -3.12 -10.26
N ALA A 45 6.81 -2.75 -9.81
CA ALA A 45 7.88 -3.72 -9.49
C ALA A 45 7.51 -4.60 -8.30
N HIS A 46 6.75 -4.00 -7.38
CA HIS A 46 6.27 -4.59 -6.14
C HIS A 46 4.75 -4.55 -6.14
N VAL A 47 4.14 -5.67 -5.78
CA VAL A 47 2.69 -5.82 -5.70
C VAL A 47 2.34 -6.43 -4.35
N LEU A 48 1.43 -5.79 -3.63
CA LEU A 48 0.77 -6.34 -2.46
C LEU A 48 -0.68 -6.70 -2.82
N LEU A 49 -1.04 -7.97 -2.70
CA LEU A 49 -2.42 -8.43 -2.72
C LEU A 49 -2.86 -8.78 -1.30
N VAL A 50 -3.88 -8.09 -0.79
CA VAL A 50 -4.33 -8.20 0.60
C VAL A 50 -5.84 -8.27 0.71
N GLY A 51 -6.35 -9.11 1.60
CA GLY A 51 -7.79 -9.22 1.87
C GLY A 51 -8.14 -10.42 2.73
N ALA A 52 -9.43 -10.65 2.97
CA ALA A 52 -9.87 -11.85 3.67
C ALA A 52 -9.57 -13.10 2.85
N LEU A 53 -9.23 -14.22 3.51
CA LEU A 53 -8.81 -15.45 2.81
C LEU A 53 -9.82 -15.93 1.76
N GLY A 54 -11.13 -15.83 2.04
CA GLY A 54 -12.17 -16.18 1.07
C GLY A 54 -12.18 -15.27 -0.16
N GLN A 55 -11.93 -13.98 0.00
CA GLN A 55 -11.89 -13.01 -1.11
C GLN A 55 -10.62 -13.10 -1.95
N LEU A 56 -9.53 -13.59 -1.37
CA LEU A 56 -8.29 -13.89 -2.07
C LEU A 56 -8.39 -15.14 -2.95
N ARG A 57 -9.25 -16.09 -2.56
CA ARG A 57 -9.49 -17.33 -3.32
C ARG A 57 -10.63 -17.23 -4.34
N ASP A 58 -11.18 -16.03 -4.51
CA ASP A 58 -12.22 -15.76 -5.50
C ASP A 58 -11.63 -15.78 -6.91
N SER A 59 -12.36 -16.36 -7.87
CA SER A 59 -11.89 -16.50 -9.26
C SER A 59 -11.69 -15.16 -9.97
N SER A 60 -12.28 -14.06 -9.48
CA SER A 60 -12.00 -12.73 -10.04
C SER A 60 -10.54 -12.29 -9.84
N VAL A 61 -9.80 -12.88 -8.90
CA VAL A 61 -8.35 -12.64 -8.73
C VAL A 61 -7.56 -13.13 -9.96
N GLU A 62 -8.07 -14.13 -10.69
CA GLU A 62 -7.43 -14.66 -11.90
C GLU A 62 -7.41 -13.65 -13.05
N SER A 63 -8.30 -12.64 -13.00
CA SER A 63 -8.36 -11.57 -14.01
C SER A 63 -7.31 -10.46 -13.82
N LEU A 64 -6.59 -10.45 -12.70
CA LEU A 64 -5.59 -9.43 -12.41
C LEU A 64 -4.37 -9.59 -13.31
N ARG A 65 -3.80 -8.47 -13.79
CA ARG A 65 -2.66 -8.50 -14.73
C ARG A 65 -1.38 -9.14 -14.18
N PHE A 66 -1.25 -9.22 -12.86
CA PHE A 66 -0.14 -9.88 -12.19
C PHE A 66 -0.42 -11.36 -11.87
N TYR A 67 -1.62 -11.88 -12.17
CA TYR A 67 -1.95 -13.27 -11.93
C TYR A 67 -1.14 -14.19 -12.86
N CYS A 68 -0.53 -15.21 -12.26
CA CYS A 68 0.24 -16.23 -12.96
C CYS A 68 0.36 -17.48 -12.06
N PRO A 69 0.93 -18.61 -12.55
CA PRO A 69 1.03 -19.84 -11.76
C PRO A 69 1.75 -19.69 -10.41
N ALA A 70 2.77 -18.83 -10.32
CA ALA A 70 3.47 -18.57 -9.07
C ALA A 70 2.57 -17.85 -8.05
N VAL A 71 1.75 -16.89 -8.51
CA VAL A 71 0.76 -16.19 -7.68
C VAL A 71 -0.37 -17.13 -7.26
N ALA A 72 -0.83 -18.01 -8.16
CA ALA A 72 -1.80 -19.04 -7.84
C ALA A 72 -1.32 -19.98 -6.72
N GLU A 73 -0.06 -20.40 -6.78
CA GLU A 73 0.55 -21.21 -5.71
C GLU A 73 0.72 -20.43 -4.40
N ALA A 74 1.04 -19.14 -4.46
CA ALA A 74 1.08 -18.27 -3.27
C ALA A 74 -0.30 -18.16 -2.61
N LEU A 75 -1.37 -17.97 -3.38
CA LEU A 75 -2.76 -17.97 -2.92
C LEU A 75 -3.21 -19.32 -2.33
N ARG A 76 -2.65 -20.43 -2.82
CA ARG A 76 -2.89 -21.75 -2.24
C ARG A 76 -2.18 -21.95 -0.90
N ARG A 77 -0.97 -21.39 -0.75
CA ARG A 77 -0.14 -21.51 0.46
C ARG A 77 -0.54 -20.55 1.57
N VAL A 78 -1.08 -19.39 1.24
CA VAL A 78 -1.43 -18.37 2.24
C VAL A 78 -2.50 -18.90 3.18
N LYS A 79 -2.26 -18.72 4.48
CA LYS A 79 -3.14 -19.08 5.59
C LYS A 79 -3.67 -17.81 6.25
N ASP A 80 -4.74 -17.94 7.01
CA ASP A 80 -5.32 -16.82 7.77
C ASP A 80 -4.25 -16.09 8.61
N GLY A 81 -4.20 -14.76 8.51
CA GLY A 81 -3.22 -13.93 9.21
C GLY A 81 -1.77 -14.10 8.75
N ALA A 82 -1.51 -14.77 7.63
CA ALA A 82 -0.16 -15.03 7.13
C ALA A 82 0.12 -14.29 5.80
N THR A 83 1.41 -14.15 5.51
CA THR A 83 1.93 -13.55 4.27
C THR A 83 2.80 -14.55 3.53
N VAL A 84 2.66 -14.59 2.20
CA VAL A 84 3.50 -15.38 1.29
C VAL A 84 4.08 -14.45 0.24
N LYS A 85 5.39 -14.50 0.04
CA LYS A 85 6.10 -13.74 -1.00
C LYS A 85 6.53 -14.65 -2.15
N THR A 86 6.51 -14.14 -3.36
CA THR A 86 7.03 -14.83 -4.54
C THR A 86 7.56 -13.84 -5.57
N LEU A 87 8.54 -14.26 -6.37
CA LEU A 87 8.98 -13.54 -7.56
C LEU A 87 8.32 -14.18 -8.78
N ALA A 88 7.73 -13.35 -9.64
CA ALA A 88 6.99 -13.82 -10.80
C ALA A 88 7.25 -12.97 -12.04
N VAL A 89 7.30 -13.62 -13.20
CA VAL A 89 7.16 -12.94 -14.49
C VAL A 89 5.67 -12.82 -14.77
N VAL A 90 5.20 -11.59 -15.00
CA VAL A 90 3.76 -11.27 -15.13
C VAL A 90 3.47 -10.50 -16.40
N ALA A 91 2.22 -10.53 -16.87
CA ALA A 91 1.85 -9.89 -18.13
C ALA A 91 1.93 -8.35 -18.10
N GLY A 92 1.83 -7.74 -16.91
CA GLY A 92 1.79 -6.29 -16.74
C GLY A 92 3.15 -5.58 -16.67
N ARG A 93 4.28 -6.32 -16.69
CA ARG A 93 5.63 -5.77 -16.52
C ARG A 93 6.69 -6.70 -17.14
N GLU A 94 7.71 -6.12 -17.75
CA GLU A 94 8.90 -6.89 -18.15
C GLU A 94 9.80 -7.22 -16.95
N GLY A 95 10.37 -8.42 -16.94
CA GLY A 95 11.23 -8.90 -15.85
C GLY A 95 10.46 -9.52 -14.68
N TYR A 96 11.14 -9.66 -13.54
CA TYR A 96 10.54 -10.20 -12.32
C TYR A 96 9.83 -9.10 -11.53
N THR A 97 8.68 -9.47 -10.96
CA THR A 97 7.87 -8.66 -10.04
C THR A 97 7.84 -9.36 -8.69
N GLU A 98 8.08 -8.62 -7.59
CA GLU A 98 7.84 -9.13 -6.23
C GLU A 98 6.34 -9.07 -5.94
N VAL A 99 5.71 -10.22 -5.75
CA VAL A 99 4.30 -10.32 -5.38
C VAL A 99 4.20 -10.84 -3.96
N THR A 100 3.65 -10.01 -3.08
CA THR A 100 3.34 -10.31 -1.69
C THR A 100 1.84 -10.55 -1.55
N VAL A 101 1.45 -11.71 -1.03
CA VAL A 101 0.05 -12.08 -0.77
C VAL A 101 -0.16 -12.17 0.74
N THR A 102 -1.06 -11.35 1.29
CA THR A 102 -1.34 -11.31 2.73
C THR A 102 -2.82 -11.55 3.01
N ALA A 103 -3.13 -12.61 3.76
CA ALA A 103 -4.49 -12.86 4.23
C ALA A 103 -4.73 -12.14 5.57
N LEU A 104 -5.73 -11.26 5.60
CA LEU A 104 -6.17 -10.59 6.83
C LEU A 104 -6.80 -11.61 7.79
N PRO A 105 -6.65 -11.45 9.12
CA PRO A 105 -7.20 -12.43 10.06
C PRO A 105 -8.73 -12.44 10.06
N ALA A 106 -9.31 -13.64 10.04
CA ALA A 106 -10.75 -13.85 9.84
C ALA A 106 -11.63 -13.30 10.98
N THR A 107 -11.11 -13.25 12.21
CA THR A 107 -11.88 -12.84 13.39
C THR A 107 -11.63 -11.38 13.74
N ALA A 108 -12.72 -10.62 13.90
CA ALA A 108 -12.70 -9.26 14.43
C ALA A 108 -13.64 -9.20 15.64
N SER A 109 -13.20 -8.55 16.72
CA SER A 109 -14.10 -8.27 17.85
C SER A 109 -15.10 -7.16 17.47
N ARG A 110 -16.23 -7.08 18.18
CA ARG A 110 -17.23 -6.01 18.00
C ARG A 110 -16.69 -4.59 18.19
N THR A 111 -15.53 -4.46 18.82
CA THR A 111 -14.87 -3.18 19.12
C THR A 111 -13.81 -2.81 18.09
N ASN A 112 -13.50 -3.69 17.14
CA ASN A 112 -12.51 -3.45 16.09
C ASN A 112 -13.20 -3.10 14.77
N CYS A 113 -12.45 -2.45 13.87
CA CYS A 113 -12.90 -2.19 12.51
C CYS A 113 -13.14 -3.54 11.78
N PRO A 114 -14.32 -3.75 11.17
CA PRO A 114 -14.63 -5.01 10.49
C PRO A 114 -13.73 -5.26 9.26
N TYR A 115 -13.12 -4.20 8.72
CA TYR A 115 -12.22 -4.28 7.55
C TYR A 115 -10.76 -4.54 7.91
N ARG A 116 -10.45 -4.74 9.20
CA ARG A 116 -9.09 -5.02 9.69
C ARG A 116 -8.03 -4.03 9.17
N ALA A 117 -8.36 -2.74 9.26
CA ALA A 117 -7.49 -1.64 8.87
C ALA A 117 -6.17 -1.61 9.67
N ASP A 118 -6.13 -2.25 10.84
CA ASP A 118 -4.92 -2.55 11.61
C ASP A 118 -3.97 -3.46 10.81
N SER A 119 -4.41 -4.68 10.49
CA SER A 119 -3.60 -5.66 9.77
C SER A 119 -3.30 -5.24 8.33
N LEU A 120 -4.18 -4.45 7.70
CA LEU A 120 -3.89 -3.84 6.40
C LEU A 120 -2.69 -2.89 6.48
N SER A 121 -2.65 -2.01 7.49
CA SER A 121 -1.51 -1.10 7.65
C SER A 121 -0.21 -1.88 7.88
N GLU A 122 -0.21 -2.92 8.72
CA GLU A 122 0.97 -3.77 8.94
C GLU A 122 1.45 -4.46 7.66
N ALA A 123 0.53 -4.95 6.83
CA ALA A 123 0.85 -5.57 5.55
C ALA A 123 1.48 -4.57 4.56
N VAL A 124 0.98 -3.34 4.53
CA VAL A 124 1.51 -2.27 3.68
C VAL A 124 2.91 -1.84 4.16
N VAL A 125 3.12 -1.63 5.47
CA VAL A 125 4.45 -1.34 6.04
C VAL A 125 5.47 -2.39 5.60
N ALA A 126 5.11 -3.68 5.75
CA ALA A 126 6.01 -4.78 5.42
C ALA A 126 6.31 -4.90 3.91
N ALA A 127 5.38 -4.50 3.06
CA ALA A 127 5.56 -4.48 1.61
C ALA A 127 6.39 -3.26 1.15
N CYS A 128 6.19 -2.09 1.77
CA CYS A 128 7.00 -0.90 1.50
C CYS A 128 8.47 -1.08 1.86
N GLY A 129 8.79 -1.95 2.83
CA GLY A 129 10.16 -2.23 3.25
C GLY A 129 11.07 -2.88 2.19
N THR A 130 10.51 -3.34 1.07
CA THR A 130 11.27 -3.91 -0.07
C THR A 130 11.26 -3.02 -1.32
N VAL A 131 10.66 -1.82 -1.24
CA VAL A 131 10.54 -0.88 -2.37
C VAL A 131 11.74 0.06 -2.41
N ASP A 132 12.43 0.12 -3.54
CA ASP A 132 13.58 1.01 -3.72
C ASP A 132 13.15 2.46 -3.98
N GLU A 133 14.09 3.40 -3.80
CA GLU A 133 13.84 4.83 -4.02
C GLU A 133 13.34 5.10 -5.44
N GLY A 134 12.21 5.80 -5.55
CA GLY A 134 11.59 6.16 -6.83
C GLY A 134 10.71 5.06 -7.45
N GLU A 135 10.64 3.87 -6.84
CA GLU A 135 9.71 2.83 -7.27
C GLU A 135 8.30 3.03 -6.67
N THR A 136 7.34 2.26 -7.21
CA THR A 136 5.94 2.25 -6.77
C THR A 136 5.57 0.86 -6.27
N LEU A 137 4.74 0.81 -5.23
CA LEU A 137 4.07 -0.40 -4.75
C LEU A 137 2.61 -0.37 -5.19
N ASP A 138 2.19 -1.35 -5.98
CA ASP A 138 0.77 -1.54 -6.26
C ASP A 138 0.09 -2.29 -5.11
N VAL A 139 -0.89 -1.69 -4.46
CA VAL A 139 -1.64 -2.30 -3.36
C VAL A 139 -3.05 -2.68 -3.83
N TYR A 140 -3.26 -3.97 -4.08
CA TYR A 140 -4.55 -4.56 -4.43
C TYR A 140 -5.27 -5.01 -3.16
N VAL A 141 -6.31 -4.26 -2.77
CA VAL A 141 -7.12 -4.56 -1.59
C VAL A 141 -8.43 -5.22 -1.99
N ARG A 142 -8.66 -6.43 -1.48
CA ARG A 142 -9.95 -7.13 -1.59
C ARG A 142 -10.78 -6.81 -0.36
N ALA A 143 -11.73 -5.91 -0.52
CA ALA A 143 -12.65 -5.48 0.53
C ALA A 143 -14.03 -5.15 -0.07
N PRO A 144 -15.12 -5.27 0.71
CA PRO A 144 -16.44 -4.87 0.24
C PRO A 144 -16.57 -3.35 0.07
N ALA A 145 -17.54 -2.92 -0.74
CA ALA A 145 -17.90 -1.51 -0.85
C ALA A 145 -18.28 -0.93 0.52
N GLY A 146 -17.91 0.34 0.76
CA GLY A 146 -18.05 1.01 2.06
C GLY A 146 -16.78 0.97 2.92
N ALA A 147 -15.75 0.23 2.52
CA ALA A 147 -14.46 0.16 3.21
C ALA A 147 -13.45 1.23 2.75
N GLU A 148 -13.79 2.07 1.76
CA GLU A 148 -12.85 2.91 1.01
C GLU A 148 -12.09 3.89 1.91
N ALA A 149 -12.79 4.57 2.82
CA ALA A 149 -12.17 5.52 3.75
C ALA A 149 -11.25 4.83 4.76
N ALA A 150 -11.62 3.63 5.23
CA ALA A 150 -10.80 2.85 6.15
C ALA A 150 -9.52 2.36 5.46
N ILE A 151 -9.63 1.92 4.20
CA ILE A 151 -8.50 1.49 3.38
C ILE A 151 -7.58 2.67 3.07
N ALA A 152 -8.13 3.81 2.64
CA ALA A 152 -7.35 5.00 2.35
C ALA A 152 -6.55 5.47 3.57
N ASN A 153 -7.17 5.51 4.75
CA ASN A 153 -6.49 5.81 6.00
C ASN A 153 -5.42 4.76 6.35
N ALA A 154 -5.74 3.47 6.22
CA ALA A 154 -4.83 2.39 6.54
C ALA A 154 -3.57 2.38 5.66
N VAL A 155 -3.71 2.67 4.37
CA VAL A 155 -2.59 2.77 3.43
C VAL A 155 -1.79 4.05 3.65
N ALA A 156 -2.46 5.19 3.85
CA ALA A 156 -1.77 6.48 4.00
C ALA A 156 -0.96 6.61 5.30
N ARG A 157 -1.32 5.86 6.35
CA ARG A 157 -0.62 5.86 7.65
C ARG A 157 0.43 4.75 7.80
N ALA A 158 0.52 3.85 6.82
CA ALA A 158 1.42 2.71 6.81
C ALA A 158 2.79 3.07 6.22
#